data_AF-A0A7S0WLR0-F1
#
_entry.id   AF-A0A7S0WLR0-F1
#
_cell.length_a   1.000
_cell.length_b   1.000
_cell.length_c   1.000
_cell.angle_alpha   90.00
_cell.angle_beta   90.00
_cell.angle_gamma   90.00
#
_symmetry.space_group_name_H-M   'P 1'
#
loop_
_entity.id
_entity.type
_entity.pdbx_description
1 polymer ?
#
loop_
_entity_poly.entity_id
_entity_poly.type
_entity_poly.pdbx_seq_one_letter_code
_entity_poly.pdbx_strand_id
1 'polypeptide(L)'
;EKPPYRRTHKNIGMAKSEKNKRQKTEGASAKSTPVDCPIRADLMSADSVAQLATQIASSKPYPHGMFKDLCSDGFMRKVREEVIAHMPSTFKETDLFKMYQSLDMASFEDDDPQCQEKFSHLMALRKALYSEEFREFISKITGCKHLSTKTDMAVNTHPHS
;
A
#
# COMPACT_ATOMS: atom_id res chain seq x y z
N GLU A 1 -42.78 19.83 43.60
CA GLU A 1 -44.22 19.62 43.36
C GLU A 1 -44.76 20.55 42.28
N LYS A 2 -45.30 19.97 41.21
CA LYS A 2 -46.41 20.42 40.33
C LYS A 2 -46.73 19.21 39.41
N PRO A 3 -48.01 18.95 39.09
CA PRO A 3 -48.49 17.62 38.64
C PRO A 3 -48.29 17.37 37.12
N PRO A 4 -48.43 16.11 36.66
CA PRO A 4 -48.10 15.70 35.30
C PRO A 4 -49.27 15.95 34.34
N TYR A 5 -48.97 16.48 33.14
CA TYR A 5 -49.96 16.55 32.07
C TYR A 5 -49.88 15.28 31.21
N ARG A 6 -50.89 14.43 31.39
CA ARG A 6 -51.20 13.24 30.59
C ARG A 6 -51.88 13.69 29.29
N ARG A 7 -51.41 13.22 28.13
CA ARG A 7 -52.25 13.15 26.93
C ARG A 7 -52.19 11.77 26.30
N THR A 8 -53.35 11.38 25.82
CA THR A 8 -53.89 10.03 25.61
C THR A 8 -53.55 9.44 24.25
N HIS A 9 -53.55 8.11 24.22
CA HIS A 9 -53.34 7.20 23.09
C HIS A 9 -54.15 7.50 21.83
N LYS A 10 -53.57 7.18 20.66
CA LYS A 10 -54.28 6.51 19.57
C LYS A 10 -53.32 5.60 18.78
N ASN A 11 -53.45 4.31 19.01
CA ASN A 11 -52.99 3.25 18.11
C ASN A 11 -53.80 3.30 16.82
N ILE A 12 -53.13 3.38 15.67
CA ILE A 12 -53.74 3.05 14.38
C ILE A 12 -52.74 2.20 13.59
N GLY A 13 -53.15 0.96 13.32
CA GLY A 13 -52.88 0.28 12.05
C GLY A 13 -51.58 -0.51 11.93
N MET A 14 -51.62 -1.80 12.30
CA MET A 14 -50.85 -2.81 11.59
C MET A 14 -51.36 -2.89 10.15
N ALA A 15 -50.50 -2.62 9.17
CA ALA A 15 -50.73 -2.96 7.78
C ALA A 15 -49.79 -4.10 7.37
N LYS A 16 -50.41 -5.15 6.82
CA LYS A 16 -49.81 -6.43 6.45
C LYS A 16 -48.85 -6.28 5.27
N SER A 17 -47.84 -7.14 5.27
CA SER A 17 -46.92 -7.37 4.15
C SER A 17 -47.65 -7.87 2.91
N GLU A 18 -47.37 -7.28 1.75
CA GLU A 18 -47.53 -7.93 0.45
C GLU A 18 -46.26 -7.78 -0.38
N LYS A 19 -45.94 -8.88 -1.05
CA LYS A 19 -44.70 -9.16 -1.77
C LYS A 19 -44.61 -8.32 -3.05
N ASN A 20 -43.46 -7.68 -3.27
CA ASN A 20 -43.03 -7.31 -4.61
C ASN A 20 -41.72 -8.03 -4.97
N LYS A 21 -41.80 -8.76 -6.08
CA LYS A 21 -40.76 -9.55 -6.75
C LYS A 21 -40.19 -8.70 -7.88
N ARG A 22 -38.85 -8.75 -8.05
CA ARG A 22 -37.94 -8.15 -9.08
C ARG A 22 -37.02 -7.11 -8.43
N GLN A 23 -35.71 -7.08 -8.67
CA GLN A 23 -34.84 -7.72 -9.65
C GLN A 23 -33.46 -7.88 -9.02
N LYS A 24 -32.78 -8.99 -9.34
CA LYS A 24 -31.36 -9.22 -9.06
C LYS A 24 -30.56 -8.21 -9.89
N THR A 25 -30.11 -7.13 -9.27
CA THR A 25 -29.02 -6.32 -9.82
C THR A 25 -27.74 -6.97 -9.34
N GLU A 26 -27.05 -7.61 -10.26
CA GLU A 26 -25.69 -8.09 -10.07
C GLU A 26 -24.82 -6.86 -9.82
N GLY A 27 -24.63 -6.54 -8.54
CA GLY A 27 -23.56 -5.66 -8.11
C GLY A 27 -22.28 -6.37 -8.52
N ALA A 28 -21.68 -5.89 -9.61
CA ALA A 28 -20.37 -6.31 -10.07
C ALA A 28 -19.40 -6.04 -8.93
N SER A 29 -19.16 -7.07 -8.11
CA SER A 29 -17.96 -7.18 -7.30
C SER A 29 -16.82 -7.10 -8.29
N ALA A 30 -16.22 -5.93 -8.39
CA ALA A 30 -15.02 -5.71 -9.17
C ALA A 30 -13.98 -6.65 -8.60
N LYS A 31 -13.80 -7.78 -9.28
CA LYS A 31 -12.73 -8.73 -8.98
C LYS A 31 -11.44 -7.94 -9.04
N SER A 32 -10.75 -7.83 -7.92
CA SER A 32 -9.37 -7.35 -7.90
C SER A 32 -8.57 -8.25 -8.84
N THR A 33 -8.24 -7.73 -10.02
CA THR A 33 -7.31 -8.42 -10.91
C THR A 33 -5.99 -8.54 -10.15
N PRO A 34 -5.43 -9.75 -9.99
CA PRO A 34 -4.10 -9.92 -9.42
C PRO A 34 -3.14 -9.06 -10.22
N VAL A 35 -2.50 -8.11 -9.54
CA VAL A 35 -1.46 -7.31 -10.17
C VAL A 35 -0.23 -8.22 -10.23
N ASP A 36 0.24 -8.51 -11.44
CA ASP A 36 1.50 -9.24 -11.66
C ASP A 36 2.65 -8.57 -10.89
N CYS A 37 3.74 -9.31 -10.65
CA CYS A 37 4.91 -8.76 -10.00
C CYS A 37 5.35 -7.46 -10.71
N PRO A 38 5.31 -6.29 -10.04
CA PRO A 38 5.56 -5.00 -10.67
C PRO A 38 7.04 -4.75 -10.93
N ILE A 39 7.93 -5.57 -10.36
CA ILE A 39 9.37 -5.45 -10.51
C ILE A 39 9.77 -6.07 -11.84
N ARG A 40 10.62 -5.35 -12.57
CA ARG A 40 11.16 -5.79 -13.85
C ARG A 40 11.94 -7.10 -13.74
N ALA A 41 11.51 -8.13 -14.48
CA ALA A 41 12.13 -9.46 -14.43
C ALA A 41 13.57 -9.47 -14.94
N ASP A 42 13.92 -8.59 -15.89
CA ASP A 42 15.28 -8.50 -16.42
C ASP A 42 16.31 -8.07 -15.36
N LEU A 43 15.87 -7.33 -14.33
CA LEU A 43 16.71 -6.88 -13.22
C LEU A 43 17.32 -8.04 -12.42
N MET A 44 16.61 -9.18 -12.34
CA MET A 44 17.02 -10.34 -11.55
C MET A 44 17.72 -11.42 -12.40
N SER A 45 18.01 -11.13 -13.67
CA SER A 45 18.81 -12.01 -14.53
C SER A 45 20.23 -12.19 -13.98
N ALA A 46 20.85 -13.34 -14.27
CA ALA A 46 22.21 -13.65 -13.80
C ALA A 46 23.24 -12.58 -14.23
N ASP A 47 23.12 -12.06 -15.46
CA ASP A 47 23.98 -10.99 -15.97
C ASP A 47 23.79 -9.70 -15.20
N SER A 48 22.54 -9.29 -14.93
CA SER A 48 22.24 -8.09 -14.14
C SER A 48 22.75 -8.23 -12.71
N VAL A 49 22.59 -9.40 -12.09
CA VAL A 49 23.11 -9.68 -10.74
C VAL A 49 24.63 -9.51 -10.68
N ALA A 50 25.37 -10.09 -11.63
CA ALA A 50 26.83 -9.98 -11.66
C ALA A 50 27.31 -8.53 -11.88
N GLN A 51 26.64 -7.80 -12.78
CA GLN A 51 26.94 -6.39 -13.04
C GLN A 51 26.66 -5.52 -11.82
N LEU A 52 25.48 -5.67 -11.20
CA LEU A 52 25.09 -4.90 -10.01
C LEU A 52 25.99 -5.20 -8.82
N ALA A 53 26.37 -6.46 -8.59
CA ALA A 53 27.30 -6.84 -7.53
C ALA A 53 28.66 -6.13 -7.69
N THR A 54 29.18 -6.11 -8.92
CA THR A 54 30.45 -5.42 -9.24
C THR A 54 30.32 -3.91 -9.05
N GLN A 55 29.22 -3.31 -9.49
CA GLN A 55 28.96 -1.87 -9.33
C GLN A 55 28.86 -1.49 -7.85
N ILE A 56 28.12 -2.25 -7.04
CA ILE A 56 27.97 -2.00 -5.61
C ILE A 56 29.33 -2.10 -4.91
N ALA A 57 30.10 -3.17 -5.17
CA ALA A 57 31.39 -3.40 -4.53
C ALA A 57 32.44 -2.33 -4.86
N SER A 58 32.39 -1.75 -6.06
CA SER A 58 33.34 -0.73 -6.52
C SER A 58 32.87 0.72 -6.28
N SER A 59 31.64 0.90 -5.82
CA SER A 59 31.05 2.22 -5.58
C SER A 59 31.70 2.96 -4.42
N LYS A 60 31.63 4.30 -4.46
CA LYS A 60 32.25 5.22 -3.49
C LYS A 60 31.28 6.35 -3.13
N PRO A 61 31.35 6.92 -1.91
CA PRO A 61 32.36 6.70 -0.86
C PRO A 61 32.14 5.47 0.01
N TYR A 62 31.02 4.77 -0.16
CA TYR A 62 30.68 3.50 0.49
C TYR A 62 29.95 2.59 -0.52
N PRO A 63 29.84 1.27 -0.27
CA PRO A 63 29.08 0.36 -1.12
C PRO A 63 27.60 0.76 -1.21
N HIS A 64 27.14 1.09 -2.41
CA HIS A 64 25.75 1.45 -2.73
C HIS A 64 25.40 1.06 -4.17
N GLY A 65 24.11 0.87 -4.43
CA GLY A 65 23.58 0.52 -5.75
C GLY A 65 22.41 1.40 -6.13
N MET A 66 22.16 1.54 -7.43
CA MET A 66 21.02 2.26 -7.98
C MET A 66 20.40 1.45 -9.11
N PHE A 67 19.11 1.15 -8.99
CA PHE A 67 18.34 0.56 -10.08
C PHE A 67 17.72 1.67 -10.92
N LYS A 68 18.06 1.73 -12.21
CA LYS A 68 17.35 2.59 -13.15
C LYS A 68 16.05 1.89 -13.54
N ASP A 69 14.94 2.46 -13.06
CA ASP A 69 13.57 1.99 -13.26
C ASP A 69 13.33 0.59 -12.69
N LEU A 70 12.96 0.53 -11.40
CA LEU A 70 12.61 -0.71 -10.69
C LEU A 70 11.32 -1.36 -11.23
N CYS A 71 10.33 -0.52 -11.51
CA CYS A 71 9.01 -0.88 -12.02
C CYS A 71 8.70 -0.06 -13.28
N SER A 72 7.64 -0.40 -14.00
CA SER A 72 7.18 0.45 -15.10
C SER A 72 6.73 1.83 -14.61
N ASP A 73 6.97 2.88 -15.41
CA ASP A 73 6.54 4.25 -15.10
C ASP A 73 5.03 4.32 -14.84
N GLY A 74 4.23 3.63 -15.66
CA GLY A 74 2.77 3.57 -15.49
C GLY A 74 2.34 2.95 -14.15
N PHE A 75 3.04 1.91 -13.68
CA PHE A 75 2.77 1.32 -12.36
C PHE A 75 3.13 2.30 -11.23
N MET A 76 4.31 2.92 -11.30
CA MET A 76 4.75 3.87 -10.26
C MET A 76 3.89 5.13 -10.19
N ARG A 77 3.31 5.58 -11.32
CA ARG A 77 2.32 6.67 -11.34
C ARG A 77 1.06 6.31 -10.57
N LYS A 78 0.55 5.09 -10.74
CA LYS A 78 -0.63 4.61 -9.99
C LYS A 78 -0.33 4.51 -8.49
N VAL A 79 0.83 3.97 -8.10
CA VAL A 79 1.28 3.97 -6.69
C VAL A 79 1.29 5.40 -6.13
N ARG A 80 1.84 6.35 -6.90
CA ARG A 80 1.87 7.77 -6.50
C ARG A 80 0.47 8.35 -6.36
N GLU A 81 -0.45 8.06 -7.29
CA GLU A 81 -1.84 8.51 -7.25
C GLU A 81 -2.57 7.98 -6.02
N GLU A 82 -2.43 6.69 -5.69
CA GLU A 82 -3.00 6.07 -4.48
C GLU A 82 -2.49 6.75 -3.21
N VAL A 83 -1.17 6.97 -3.11
CA VAL A 83 -0.54 7.67 -1.98
C VAL A 83 -1.11 9.08 -1.83
N ILE A 84 -1.13 9.88 -2.90
CA ILE A 84 -1.61 11.27 -2.84
C ILE A 84 -3.11 11.34 -2.48
N ALA A 85 -3.91 10.42 -3.02
CA ALA A 85 -5.35 10.45 -2.84
C ALA A 85 -5.80 9.96 -1.45
N HIS A 86 -5.07 9.02 -0.85
CA HIS A 86 -5.59 8.26 0.28
C HIS A 86 -4.68 8.23 1.51
N MET A 87 -3.43 8.70 1.43
CA MET A 87 -2.48 8.64 2.53
C MET A 87 -2.31 10.00 3.20
N PRO A 88 -3.03 10.28 4.32
CA PRO A 88 -2.84 11.51 5.06
C PRO A 88 -1.45 11.55 5.70
N SER A 89 -0.86 12.74 5.70
CA SER A 89 0.48 12.98 6.24
C SER A 89 0.48 14.12 7.25
N THR A 90 1.29 13.99 8.29
CA THR A 90 1.46 15.00 9.34
C THR A 90 2.85 15.61 9.24
N PHE A 91 2.94 16.94 9.34
CA PHE A 91 4.22 17.63 9.38
C PHE A 91 4.97 17.31 10.67
N LYS A 92 6.25 16.99 10.56
CA LYS A 92 7.17 16.77 11.66
C LYS A 92 8.44 17.55 11.43
N GLU A 93 8.84 18.27 12.46
CA GLU A 93 10.08 19.04 12.52
C GLU A 93 10.84 18.65 13.79
N THR A 94 12.10 18.34 13.60
CA THR A 94 13.07 18.03 14.65
C THR A 94 14.35 18.82 14.37
N ASP A 95 15.31 18.73 15.28
CA ASP A 95 16.68 19.20 15.06
C ASP A 95 17.37 18.50 13.87
N LEU A 96 16.95 17.28 13.53
CA LEU A 96 17.55 16.48 12.46
C LEU A 96 16.84 16.61 11.10
N PHE A 97 15.53 16.87 11.06
CA PHE A 97 14.77 16.86 9.81
C PHE A 97 13.47 17.66 9.84
N LYS A 98 12.98 17.98 8.64
CA LYS A 98 11.63 18.51 8.39
C LYS A 98 10.97 17.71 7.27
N MET A 99 9.82 17.11 7.53
CA MET A 99 9.11 16.32 6.52
C MET A 99 7.62 16.16 6.85
N TYR A 100 6.83 15.80 5.84
CA TYR A 100 5.50 15.24 6.03
C TYR A 100 5.61 13.73 6.11
N GLN A 101 5.31 13.17 7.28
CA GLN A 101 5.34 11.74 7.52
C GLN A 101 3.92 11.18 7.42
N SER A 102 3.74 10.14 6.61
CA SER A 102 2.48 9.41 6.52
C SER A 102 2.27 8.51 7.74
N LEU A 103 1.02 8.11 7.99
CA LEU A 103 0.72 7.06 8.96
C LEU A 103 1.53 5.78 8.67
N ASP A 104 1.95 5.08 9.72
CA ASP A 104 2.79 3.89 9.63
C ASP A 104 2.07 2.79 8.83
N MET A 105 2.70 2.38 7.72
CA MET A 105 2.15 1.34 6.85
C MET A 105 2.14 -0.04 7.50
N ALA A 106 2.91 -0.25 8.58
CA ALA A 106 2.81 -1.47 9.37
C ALA A 106 1.44 -1.63 10.07
N SER A 107 0.64 -0.56 10.12
CA SER A 107 -0.74 -0.60 10.63
C SER A 107 -1.74 -1.14 9.59
N PHE A 108 -1.34 -1.27 8.33
CA PHE A 108 -2.19 -1.85 7.29
C PHE A 108 -2.08 -3.37 7.34
N GLU A 109 -3.14 -4.00 7.82
CA GLU A 109 -3.32 -5.45 7.73
C GLU A 109 -3.46 -5.85 6.25
N ASP A 110 -2.73 -6.88 5.84
CA ASP A 110 -2.67 -7.31 4.44
C ASP A 110 -4.04 -7.80 3.92
N ASP A 111 -4.94 -8.20 4.82
CA ASP A 111 -6.29 -8.69 4.52
C ASP A 111 -7.39 -7.64 4.70
N ASP A 112 -7.06 -6.38 5.04
CA ASP A 112 -8.06 -5.31 5.13
C ASP A 112 -8.60 -4.96 3.72
N PRO A 113 -9.88 -5.27 3.42
CA PRO A 113 -10.45 -5.02 2.10
C PRO A 113 -10.45 -3.53 1.73
N GLN A 114 -10.57 -2.64 2.71
CA GLN A 114 -10.59 -1.19 2.45
C GLN A 114 -9.19 -0.69 2.08
N CYS A 115 -8.14 -1.26 2.65
CA CYS A 115 -6.77 -0.98 2.27
C CYS A 115 -6.45 -1.54 0.88
N GLN A 116 -6.88 -2.77 0.59
CA GLN A 116 -6.71 -3.39 -0.73
C GLN A 116 -7.41 -2.59 -1.85
N GLU A 117 -8.59 -2.01 -1.57
CA GLU A 117 -9.29 -1.17 -2.53
C GLU A 117 -8.55 0.15 -2.81
N LYS A 118 -8.01 0.81 -1.77
CA LYS A 118 -7.38 2.15 -1.90
C LYS A 118 -5.91 2.11 -2.28
N PHE A 119 -5.20 1.04 -1.94
CA PHE A 119 -3.74 0.93 -2.03
C PHE A 119 -3.31 -0.31 -2.81
N SER A 120 -4.10 -0.73 -3.79
CA SER A 120 -3.88 -1.96 -4.56
C SER A 120 -2.47 -2.05 -5.18
N HIS A 121 -1.97 -0.97 -5.79
CA HIS A 121 -0.65 -0.95 -6.42
C HIS A 121 0.45 -0.81 -5.36
N LEU A 122 0.24 0.01 -4.32
CA LEU A 122 1.18 0.15 -3.22
C LEU A 122 1.38 -1.17 -2.45
N MET A 123 0.31 -1.94 -2.22
CA MET A 123 0.38 -3.27 -1.61
C MET A 123 1.06 -4.29 -2.53
N ALA A 124 0.79 -4.25 -3.85
CA ALA A 124 1.50 -5.08 -4.81
C ALA A 124 3.01 -4.77 -4.82
N LEU A 125 3.39 -3.50 -4.74
CA LEU A 125 4.79 -3.07 -4.62
C LEU A 125 5.44 -3.58 -3.33
N ARG A 126 4.77 -3.42 -2.18
CA ARG A 126 5.23 -3.95 -0.89
C ARG A 126 5.49 -5.46 -1.00
N LYS A 127 4.51 -6.22 -1.48
CA LYS A 127 4.60 -7.67 -1.60
C LYS A 127 5.79 -8.09 -2.49
N ALA A 128 6.04 -7.36 -3.57
CA ALA A 128 7.14 -7.64 -4.48
C ALA A 128 8.51 -7.34 -3.85
N LEU A 129 8.65 -6.19 -3.19
CA LEU A 129 9.89 -5.79 -2.50
C LEU A 129 10.30 -6.73 -1.36
N TYR A 130 9.32 -7.32 -0.66
CA TYR A 130 9.56 -8.25 0.43
C TYR A 130 9.42 -9.74 0.02
N SER A 131 9.19 -10.01 -1.26
CA SER A 131 9.14 -11.37 -1.80
C SER A 131 10.46 -12.11 -1.54
N GLU A 132 10.39 -13.44 -1.46
CA GLU A 132 11.59 -14.27 -1.32
C GLU A 132 12.56 -14.07 -2.48
N GLU A 133 12.06 -14.05 -3.72
CA GLU A 133 12.84 -13.82 -4.93
C GLU A 133 13.62 -12.49 -4.87
N PHE A 134 12.94 -11.39 -4.53
CA PHE A 134 13.60 -10.08 -4.45
C PHE A 134 14.60 -10.01 -3.28
N ARG A 135 14.28 -10.59 -2.12
CA ARG A 135 15.20 -10.64 -0.98
C ARG A 135 16.46 -11.44 -1.29
N GLU A 136 16.34 -12.58 -1.97
CA GLU A 136 17.49 -13.34 -2.44
C GLU A 136 18.32 -12.55 -3.45
N PHE A 137 17.66 -11.86 -4.38
CA PHE A 137 18.31 -10.99 -5.35
C PHE A 137 19.14 -9.90 -4.64
N ILE A 138 18.57 -9.18 -3.67
CA ILE A 138 19.30 -8.16 -2.89
C ILE A 138 20.47 -8.77 -2.11
N SER A 139 20.28 -9.94 -1.49
CA SER A 139 21.35 -10.64 -0.79
C SER A 139 22.51 -11.01 -1.72
N LYS A 140 22.21 -11.47 -2.95
CA LYS A 140 23.22 -11.81 -3.97
C LYS A 140 24.02 -10.59 -4.43
N ILE A 141 23.37 -9.47 -4.74
CA ILE A 141 24.07 -8.28 -5.28
C ILE A 141 24.82 -7.48 -4.20
N THR A 142 24.39 -7.54 -2.93
CA THR A 142 25.03 -6.80 -1.84
C THR A 142 26.02 -7.64 -1.04
N GLY A 143 25.95 -8.97 -1.13
CA GLY A 143 26.70 -9.90 -0.30
C GLY A 143 26.22 -9.98 1.15
N CYS A 144 25.05 -9.39 1.48
CA CYS A 144 24.51 -9.47 2.82
C CYS A 144 23.95 -10.88 3.12
N LYS A 145 23.82 -11.21 4.41
CA LYS A 145 23.16 -12.45 4.85
C LYS A 145 21.66 -12.42 4.51
N HIS A 146 20.98 -13.54 4.77
CA HIS A 146 19.54 -13.68 4.59
C HIS A 146 18.77 -12.49 5.18
N LEU A 147 17.86 -11.91 4.38
CA LEU A 147 17.03 -10.78 4.77
C LEU A 147 15.73 -11.25 5.41
N SER A 148 15.30 -10.58 6.48
CA SER A 148 14.05 -10.88 7.20
C SER A 148 12.81 -10.72 6.30
N THR A 149 11.75 -11.45 6.63
CA THR A 149 10.40 -11.24 6.05
C THR A 149 9.65 -10.08 6.71
N LYS A 150 10.16 -9.55 7.83
CA LYS A 150 9.56 -8.40 8.50
C LYS A 150 9.61 -7.17 7.59
N THR A 151 8.44 -6.59 7.34
CA THR A 151 8.30 -5.37 6.55
C THR A 151 8.56 -4.14 7.40
N ASP A 152 9.25 -3.15 6.84
CA ASP A 152 9.54 -1.85 7.46
C ASP A 152 9.63 -0.80 6.35
N MET A 153 8.49 -0.17 6.05
CA MET A 153 8.35 0.76 4.93
C MET A 153 7.54 1.98 5.36
N ALA A 154 8.04 3.16 4.97
CA ALA A 154 7.40 4.43 5.25
C ALA A 154 7.32 5.27 3.98
N VAL A 155 6.27 6.09 3.88
CA VAL A 155 6.08 7.07 2.80
C VAL A 155 6.20 8.46 3.38
N ASN A 156 7.17 9.22 2.89
CA ASN A 156 7.45 10.59 3.35
C ASN A 156 7.41 11.55 2.16
N THR A 157 6.93 12.76 2.42
CA THR A 157 7.02 13.88 1.46
C THR A 157 7.93 14.95 2.03
N HIS A 158 8.94 15.32 1.25
CA HIS A 158 9.86 16.40 1.60
C HIS A 158 9.40 17.68 0.90
N PRO A 159 9.05 18.74 1.66
CA PRO A 159 8.74 20.02 1.05
C PRO A 159 9.98 20.54 0.32
N HIS A 160 9.78 21.16 -0.84
CA HIS A 160 10.87 21.89 -1.48
C HIS A 160 11.23 23.07 -0.58
N SER A 161 12.51 23.18 -0.22
CA SER A 161 13.07 24.29 0.56
C SER A 161 12.99 25.60 -0.19
#